data_AF-A0A1A8UXK0-F1
#
_entry.id   AF-A0A1A8UXK0-F1
#
_cell.length_a   1.000
_cell.length_b   1.000
_cell.length_c   1.000
_cell.angle_alpha   90.00
_cell.angle_beta   90.00
_cell.angle_gamma   90.00
#
_symmetry.space_group_name_H-M   'P 1'
#
loop_
_entity.id
_entity.type
_entity.pdbx_description
1 polymer ?
#
loop_
_entity_poly.entity_id
_entity_poly.type
_entity_poly.pdbx_seq_one_letter_code
_entity_poly.pdbx_strand_id
1 'polypeptide(L)'
;STLKVHLAAISANHLLVDGRSIGAHCLVTQFLRGVRRLRPALCRPAPAWDLPLVLQALCGPPFEPMTTAPLAVVSVKTAFLLAVTSAKRVSELHALDISPACLRWKADGSGVTLWPNVAFLPKVLPSGYVNAAIELGAYFPPPFHSEEQRRANLLCPVRALQLYIVATNTVRQSNQLFVCHGGVNRGRALSKQRLSHWVVDAIAMAYAAAGAVAPPGIVCHSTRSVATSWAAMRGVPLADVCAAASWATPCTFARFYRLNVGHGSTLASAVLPLAATS
;
A
#
# COMPACT_ATOMS: atom_id res chain seq x y z
N SER A 1 4.22 -12.09 17.77
CA SER A 1 5.51 -11.67 17.16
C SER A 1 6.52 -11.29 18.23
N THR A 2 6.15 -10.48 19.22
CA THR A 2 7.02 -9.99 20.32
C THR A 2 7.80 -11.07 21.06
N LEU A 3 7.14 -12.13 21.55
CA LEU A 3 7.81 -13.24 22.25
C LEU A 3 8.92 -13.91 21.42
N LYS A 4 8.72 -14.03 20.10
CA LYS A 4 9.75 -14.60 19.22
C LYS A 4 10.95 -13.68 19.08
N VAL A 5 10.75 -12.37 19.07
CA VAL A 5 11.83 -11.38 18.97
C VAL A 5 12.67 -11.42 20.24
N HIS A 6 12.03 -11.42 21.42
CA HIS A 6 12.76 -11.57 22.68
C HIS A 6 13.50 -12.89 22.75
N LEU A 7 12.85 -14.00 22.38
CA LEU A 7 13.51 -15.30 22.36
C LEU A 7 14.72 -15.33 21.41
N ALA A 8 14.62 -14.72 20.23
CA ALA A 8 15.73 -14.64 19.29
C ALA A 8 16.89 -13.81 19.87
N ALA A 9 16.60 -12.67 20.48
CA ALA A 9 17.61 -11.83 21.13
C ALA A 9 18.33 -12.56 22.27
N ILE A 10 17.58 -13.27 23.12
CA ILE A 10 18.14 -14.10 24.19
C ILE A 10 18.98 -15.23 23.60
N SER A 11 18.46 -15.94 22.59
CA SER A 11 19.16 -17.07 21.97
C SER A 11 20.47 -16.66 21.29
N ALA A 12 20.56 -15.42 20.80
CA ALA A 12 21.77 -14.90 20.15
C ALA A 12 22.87 -14.51 21.14
N ASN A 13 22.54 -14.23 22.39
CA ASN A 13 23.47 -13.68 23.39
C ASN A 13 23.63 -14.58 24.63
N HIS A 14 23.06 -15.78 24.63
CA HIS A 14 23.12 -16.71 25.74
C HIS A 14 23.91 -17.96 25.37
N LEU A 15 24.63 -18.52 26.34
CA LEU A 15 25.31 -19.80 26.22
C LEU A 15 24.33 -20.92 25.86
N LEU A 16 24.85 -21.99 25.26
CA LEU A 16 24.05 -23.17 24.99
C LEU A 16 23.56 -23.81 26.29
N VAL A 17 22.33 -24.30 26.29
CA VAL A 17 21.73 -25.10 27.37
C VAL A 17 21.48 -26.49 26.79
N ASP A 18 22.04 -27.52 27.44
CA ASP A 18 22.01 -28.90 26.95
C ASP A 18 22.49 -29.04 25.50
N GLY A 19 23.57 -28.32 25.15
CA GLY A 19 24.15 -28.30 23.81
C GLY A 19 23.30 -27.62 22.73
N ARG A 20 22.23 -26.92 23.11
CA ARG A 20 21.31 -26.24 22.18
C ARG A 20 21.15 -24.77 22.52
N SER A 21 20.82 -23.95 21.51
CA SER A 21 20.42 -22.57 21.79
C SER A 21 19.09 -22.55 22.56
N ILE A 22 18.89 -21.54 23.41
CA ILE A 22 17.65 -21.39 24.21
C ILE A 22 16.40 -21.51 23.32
N GLY A 23 16.41 -20.89 22.15
CA GLY A 23 15.29 -20.92 21.21
C GLY A 23 14.99 -22.30 20.60
N ALA A 24 15.97 -23.20 20.60
CA ALA A 24 15.84 -24.58 20.12
C ALA A 24 15.59 -25.59 21.26
N HIS A 25 15.63 -25.16 22.53
CA HIS A 25 15.38 -26.02 23.68
C HIS A 25 13.94 -26.56 23.66
N CYS A 26 13.75 -27.84 24.03
CA CYS A 26 12.47 -28.53 23.91
C CYS A 26 11.37 -27.87 24.76
N LEU A 27 11.68 -27.52 26.01
CA LEU A 27 10.74 -26.86 26.94
C LEU A 27 10.30 -25.48 26.44
N VAL A 28 11.24 -24.69 25.90
CA VAL A 28 10.93 -23.36 25.35
C VAL A 28 10.04 -23.48 24.11
N THR A 29 10.33 -24.44 23.24
CA THR A 29 9.52 -24.72 22.06
C THR A 29 8.12 -25.18 22.45
N GLN A 30 7.99 -26.06 23.44
CA GLN A 30 6.71 -26.53 23.96
C GLN A 30 5.90 -25.40 24.60
N PHE A 31 6.54 -24.57 25.43
CA PHE A 31 5.95 -23.36 25.99
C PHE A 31 5.40 -22.44 24.89
N LEU A 32 6.21 -22.13 23.86
CA LEU A 32 5.78 -21.29 22.75
C LEU A 32 4.61 -21.89 21.95
N ARG A 33 4.56 -23.23 21.81
CA ARG A 33 3.41 -23.92 21.21
C ARG A 33 2.16 -23.76 22.09
N GLY A 34 2.30 -23.94 23.41
CA GLY A 34 1.23 -23.70 24.39
C GLY A 34 0.68 -22.27 24.32
N VAL A 35 1.57 -21.27 24.33
CA VAL A 35 1.17 -19.85 24.20
C VAL A 35 0.40 -19.59 22.91
N ARG A 36 0.78 -20.19 21.78
CA ARG A 36 0.02 -20.01 20.52
C ARG A 36 -1.35 -20.68 20.54
N ARG A 37 -1.53 -21.77 21.29
CA ARG A 37 -2.83 -22.42 21.47
C ARG A 37 -3.73 -21.59 22.37
N LEU A 38 -3.18 -21.06 23.46
CA LEU A 38 -3.91 -20.18 24.40
C LEU A 38 -4.22 -18.81 23.80
N ARG A 39 -3.32 -18.29 22.95
CA ARG A 39 -3.44 -17.00 22.27
C ARG A 39 -3.20 -17.19 20.77
N PRO A 40 -4.19 -17.74 20.04
CA PRO A 40 -4.09 -17.86 18.59
C PRO A 40 -3.88 -16.47 17.97
N ALA A 41 -3.20 -16.43 16.83
CA ALA A 41 -3.03 -15.18 16.11
C ALA A 41 -4.41 -14.71 15.65
N LEU A 42 -4.83 -13.54 16.14
CA LEU A 42 -6.04 -12.89 15.65
C LEU A 42 -5.84 -12.57 14.17
N CYS A 43 -6.62 -13.21 13.29
CA CYS A 43 -6.79 -12.72 11.93
C CYS A 43 -7.47 -11.37 12.02
N ARG A 44 -6.81 -10.33 11.51
CA ARG A 44 -7.44 -9.02 11.45
C ARG A 44 -8.61 -9.10 10.46
N PRO A 45 -9.81 -8.61 10.82
CA PRO A 45 -10.90 -8.52 9.86
C PRO A 45 -10.47 -7.68 8.66
N ALA A 46 -11.16 -7.87 7.54
CA ALA A 46 -11.03 -6.96 6.41
C ALA A 46 -11.19 -5.52 6.92
N PRO A 47 -10.32 -4.60 6.50
CA PRO A 47 -10.43 -3.21 6.91
C PRO A 47 -11.81 -2.72 6.49
N ALA A 48 -12.45 -2.00 7.40
CA ALA A 48 -13.86 -1.63 7.25
C ALA A 48 -14.11 -0.58 6.15
N TRP A 49 -13.07 -0.04 5.51
CA TRP A 49 -13.21 0.97 4.48
C TRP A 49 -13.27 0.34 3.08
N ASP A 50 -14.03 0.99 2.19
CA ASP A 50 -14.38 0.50 0.86
C ASP A 50 -13.54 1.19 -0.23
N LEU A 51 -12.75 0.41 -0.97
CA LEU A 51 -11.88 0.93 -2.02
C LEU A 51 -12.66 1.50 -3.22
N PRO A 52 -13.65 0.79 -3.81
CA PRO A 52 -14.57 1.35 -4.78
C PRO A 52 -15.12 2.74 -4.41
N LEU A 53 -15.64 2.91 -3.19
CA LEU A 53 -16.14 4.21 -2.71
C LEU A 53 -15.05 5.28 -2.74
N VAL A 54 -13.86 4.95 -2.21
CA VAL A 54 -12.74 5.91 -2.19
C VAL A 54 -12.32 6.30 -3.60
N LEU A 55 -12.16 5.33 -4.51
CA LEU A 55 -11.80 5.60 -5.90
C LEU A 55 -12.87 6.44 -6.61
N GLN A 56 -14.16 6.17 -6.37
CA GLN A 56 -15.23 6.98 -6.94
C GLN A 56 -15.18 8.44 -6.46
N ALA A 57 -14.96 8.65 -5.16
CA ALA A 57 -14.87 10.00 -4.58
C ALA A 57 -13.63 10.77 -5.08
N LEU A 58 -12.51 10.09 -5.30
CA LEU A 58 -11.29 10.71 -5.86
C LEU A 58 -11.48 11.29 -7.26
N CYS A 59 -12.51 10.88 -8.00
CA CYS A 59 -12.84 11.42 -9.33
C CYS A 59 -13.64 12.74 -9.29
N GLY A 60 -14.02 13.26 -8.11
CA GLY A 60 -14.82 14.47 -7.97
C GLY A 60 -14.22 15.48 -6.98
N PRO A 61 -14.95 16.54 -6.62
CA PRO A 61 -14.52 17.50 -5.61
C PRO A 61 -14.32 16.83 -4.24
N PRO A 62 -13.33 17.26 -3.43
CA PRO A 62 -12.36 18.33 -3.69
C PRO A 62 -11.13 17.89 -4.50
N PHE A 63 -11.09 16.62 -4.94
CA PHE A 63 -9.92 15.97 -5.54
C PHE A 63 -9.68 16.29 -7.01
N GLU A 64 -10.72 16.73 -7.72
CA GLU A 64 -10.67 17.19 -9.10
C GLU A 64 -11.39 18.53 -9.25
N PRO A 65 -10.92 19.41 -10.15
CA PRO A 65 -9.71 19.28 -10.98
C PRO A 65 -8.40 19.42 -10.18
N MET A 66 -7.45 18.49 -10.33
CA MET A 66 -6.17 18.52 -9.60
C MET A 66 -5.30 19.75 -9.90
N THR A 67 -5.50 20.41 -11.04
CA THR A 67 -4.77 21.61 -11.44
C THR A 67 -5.14 22.85 -10.62
N THR A 68 -6.37 22.90 -10.09
CA THR A 68 -6.89 24.01 -9.29
C THR A 68 -7.15 23.62 -7.83
N ALA A 69 -7.13 22.33 -7.52
CA ALA A 69 -7.31 21.83 -6.16
C ALA A 69 -6.18 22.32 -5.22
N PRO A 70 -6.49 22.52 -3.92
CA PRO A 70 -5.46 22.90 -2.94
C PRO A 70 -4.32 21.87 -2.90
N LEU A 71 -3.08 22.34 -2.74
CA LEU A 71 -1.90 21.48 -2.73
C LEU A 71 -2.01 20.33 -1.70
N ALA A 72 -2.68 20.55 -0.57
CA ALA A 72 -2.96 19.51 0.42
C ALA A 72 -3.78 18.36 -0.18
N VAL A 73 -4.82 18.67 -0.95
CA VAL A 73 -5.72 17.68 -1.59
C VAL A 73 -4.99 16.91 -2.69
N VAL A 74 -4.22 17.63 -3.53
CA VAL A 74 -3.35 17.02 -4.54
C VAL A 74 -2.35 16.06 -3.89
N SER A 75 -1.75 16.47 -2.77
CA SER A 75 -0.76 15.68 -2.02
C SER A 75 -1.35 14.36 -1.50
N VAL A 76 -2.50 14.41 -0.82
CA VAL A 76 -3.12 13.20 -0.26
C VAL A 76 -3.63 12.26 -1.34
N LYS A 77 -4.17 12.79 -2.44
CA LYS A 77 -4.61 12.00 -3.60
C LYS A 77 -3.45 11.25 -4.24
N THR A 78 -2.37 11.95 -4.55
CA THR A 78 -1.19 11.34 -5.16
C THR A 78 -0.57 10.29 -4.23
N ALA A 79 -0.50 10.57 -2.93
CA ALA A 79 -0.02 9.61 -1.94
C ALA A 79 -0.89 8.34 -1.87
N PHE A 80 -2.22 8.49 -1.90
CA PHE A 80 -3.15 7.35 -1.88
C PHE A 80 -3.06 6.52 -3.17
N LEU A 81 -3.08 7.17 -4.34
CA LEU A 81 -2.99 6.48 -5.63
C LEU A 81 -1.67 5.71 -5.77
N LEU A 82 -0.54 6.29 -5.36
CA LEU A 82 0.74 5.58 -5.34
C LEU A 82 0.75 4.41 -4.35
N ALA A 83 0.11 4.57 -3.18
CA ALA A 83 0.03 3.50 -2.19
C ALA A 83 -0.78 2.30 -2.68
N VAL A 84 -1.92 2.54 -3.33
CA VAL A 84 -2.81 1.47 -3.79
C VAL A 84 -2.32 0.80 -5.08
N THR A 85 -1.66 1.54 -5.98
CA THR A 85 -1.20 0.99 -7.26
C THR A 85 0.16 0.29 -7.18
N SER A 86 1.03 0.69 -6.25
CA SER A 86 2.35 0.05 -6.07
C SER A 86 2.35 -1.10 -5.04
N ALA A 87 1.36 -1.15 -4.14
CA ALA A 87 1.33 -2.03 -2.98
C ALA A 87 2.59 -1.98 -2.08
N LYS A 88 3.43 -0.93 -2.19
CA LYS A 88 4.65 -0.77 -1.38
C LYS A 88 4.35 -0.33 0.04
N ARG A 89 5.28 -0.55 0.97
CA ARG A 89 5.14 -0.04 2.35
C ARG A 89 5.29 1.48 2.34
N VAL A 90 4.70 2.15 3.33
CA VAL A 90 4.85 3.60 3.50
C VAL A 90 6.31 4.04 3.60
N SER A 91 7.19 3.19 4.15
CA SER A 91 8.63 3.47 4.20
C SER A 91 9.30 3.48 2.82
N GLU A 92 8.81 2.66 1.89
CA GLU A 92 9.32 2.60 0.52
C GLU A 92 8.79 3.79 -0.29
N LEU A 93 7.51 4.15 -0.12
CA LEU A 93 6.93 5.36 -0.70
C LEU A 93 7.62 6.64 -0.19
N HIS A 94 7.97 6.67 1.10
CA HIS A 94 8.70 7.78 1.72
C HIS A 94 10.14 7.90 1.18
N ALA A 95 10.73 6.79 0.73
CA ALA A 95 12.07 6.76 0.19
C ALA A 95 12.16 7.20 -1.28
N LEU A 96 11.03 7.48 -1.94
CA LEU A 96 11.01 7.95 -3.33
C LEU A 96 11.55 9.36 -3.45
N ASP A 97 12.14 9.66 -4.60
CA ASP A 97 12.86 10.90 -4.88
C ASP A 97 12.61 11.32 -6.33
N ILE A 98 12.59 12.62 -6.61
CA ILE A 98 12.34 13.16 -7.97
C ILE A 98 13.60 13.29 -8.82
N SER A 99 14.78 12.99 -8.27
CA SER A 99 16.03 13.07 -9.01
C SER A 99 16.05 12.13 -10.22
N PRO A 100 16.79 12.45 -11.29
CA PRO A 100 16.87 11.62 -12.49
C PRO A 100 17.37 10.18 -12.25
N ALA A 101 18.06 9.94 -11.13
CA ALA A 101 18.51 8.62 -10.70
C ALA A 101 17.37 7.77 -10.11
N CYS A 102 16.32 8.40 -9.59
CA CYS A 102 15.22 7.75 -8.89
C CYS A 102 13.87 7.82 -9.61
N LEU A 103 13.74 8.67 -10.63
CA LEU A 103 12.49 8.83 -11.38
C LEU A 103 12.79 8.96 -12.88
N ARG A 104 12.20 8.08 -13.68
CA ARG A 104 12.32 8.10 -15.16
C ARG A 104 10.96 7.92 -15.81
N TRP A 105 10.55 8.91 -16.60
CA TRP A 105 9.39 8.80 -17.47
C TRP A 105 9.73 7.93 -18.69
N LYS A 106 8.79 7.09 -19.12
CA LYS A 106 8.93 6.35 -20.37
C LYS A 106 8.77 7.33 -21.55
N ALA A 107 9.60 7.19 -22.58
CA ALA A 107 9.65 8.11 -23.71
C ALA A 107 8.34 8.16 -24.52
N ASP A 108 7.60 7.05 -24.51
CA ASP A 108 6.29 6.90 -25.16
C ASP A 108 5.12 7.48 -24.33
N GLY A 109 5.39 8.01 -23.13
CA GLY A 109 4.35 8.48 -22.21
C GLY A 109 3.52 7.37 -21.57
N SER A 110 3.85 6.10 -21.79
CA SER A 110 3.08 4.95 -21.28
C SER A 110 3.20 4.75 -19.77
N GLY A 111 4.14 5.42 -19.11
CA GLY A 111 4.29 5.31 -17.68
C GLY A 111 5.54 5.96 -17.10
N VAL A 112 5.84 5.55 -15.87
CA VAL A 112 7.00 6.00 -15.08
C VAL A 112 7.61 4.83 -14.33
N THR A 113 8.93 4.86 -14.19
CA THR A 113 9.68 3.96 -13.33
C THR A 113 10.27 4.76 -12.18
N LEU A 114 10.08 4.26 -10.96
CA LEU A 114 10.51 4.89 -9.71
C LEU A 114 11.43 3.94 -8.95
N TRP A 115 12.52 4.47 -8.40
CA TRP A 115 13.41 3.74 -7.51
C TRP A 115 13.47 4.43 -6.15
N PRO A 116 13.48 3.68 -5.04
CA PRO A 116 13.85 4.25 -3.75
C PRO A 116 15.24 4.89 -3.80
N ASN A 117 15.44 5.93 -3.01
CA ASN A 117 16.77 6.52 -2.81
C ASN A 117 17.76 5.43 -2.37
N VAL A 118 18.96 5.42 -2.94
CA VAL A 118 19.99 4.39 -2.69
C VAL A 118 20.41 4.28 -1.22
N ALA A 119 20.24 5.34 -0.42
CA ALA A 119 20.50 5.32 1.01
C ALA A 119 19.40 4.62 1.83
N PHE A 120 18.26 4.28 1.22
CA PHE A 120 17.16 3.60 1.90
C PHE A 120 17.43 2.10 2.05
N LEU A 121 17.42 1.65 3.31
CA LEU A 121 17.46 0.22 3.64
C LEU A 121 16.06 -0.25 4.05
N PRO A 122 15.41 -1.15 3.29
CA PRO A 122 14.10 -1.66 3.64
C PRO A 122 14.16 -2.51 4.92
N LYS A 123 13.07 -2.54 5.69
CA LYS A 123 12.98 -3.36 6.91
C LYS A 123 13.23 -4.86 6.65
N VAL A 124 12.93 -5.31 5.45
CA VAL A 124 13.21 -6.66 4.97
C VAL A 124 13.98 -6.48 3.68
N LEU A 125 15.22 -6.96 3.63
CA LEU A 125 16.01 -7.11 2.40
C LEU A 125 15.95 -8.57 1.95
N PRO A 126 14.94 -8.99 1.18
CA PRO A 126 15.12 -10.21 0.40
C PRO A 126 16.16 -9.92 -0.68
N SER A 127 17.11 -10.83 -0.88
CA SER A 127 18.29 -10.67 -1.76
C SER A 127 17.96 -10.29 -3.21
N GLY A 128 16.74 -10.50 -3.68
CA GLY A 128 16.26 -10.12 -5.02
C GLY A 128 15.46 -8.82 -5.12
N TYR A 129 15.26 -8.07 -4.03
CA TYR A 129 14.39 -6.86 -4.03
C TYR A 129 15.08 -5.58 -3.57
N VAL A 130 16.39 -5.61 -3.34
CA VAL A 130 17.16 -4.40 -3.04
C VAL A 130 17.09 -3.48 -4.27
N ASN A 131 16.61 -2.25 -4.08
CA ASN A 131 16.40 -1.28 -5.16
C ASN A 131 15.44 -1.74 -6.27
N ALA A 132 14.48 -2.63 -5.96
CA ALA A 132 13.46 -3.02 -6.91
C ALA A 132 12.67 -1.79 -7.40
N ALA A 133 12.59 -1.65 -8.73
CA ALA A 133 11.84 -0.58 -9.35
C ALA A 133 10.34 -0.72 -9.08
N ILE A 134 9.65 0.41 -8.96
CA ILE A 134 8.19 0.52 -9.03
C ILE A 134 7.86 0.99 -10.44
N GLU A 135 7.22 0.12 -11.21
CA GLU A 135 6.72 0.47 -12.54
C GLU A 135 5.24 0.82 -12.45
N LEU A 136 4.88 2.01 -12.95
CA LEU A 136 3.50 2.47 -13.01
C LEU A 136 3.13 2.78 -14.46
N GLY A 137 2.09 2.11 -14.95
CA GLY A 137 1.48 2.40 -16.24
C GLY A 137 0.52 3.58 -16.16
N ALA A 138 0.45 4.37 -17.24
CA ALA A 138 -0.59 5.36 -17.41
C ALA A 138 -1.95 4.65 -17.54
N TYR A 139 -2.93 5.10 -16.78
CA TYR A 139 -4.26 4.51 -16.76
C TYR A 139 -5.21 5.37 -17.59
N PHE A 140 -5.65 4.83 -18.73
CA PHE A 140 -6.46 5.54 -19.74
C PHE A 140 -5.88 6.93 -20.12
N PRO A 141 -4.63 7.04 -20.61
CA PRO A 141 -4.11 8.32 -21.08
C PRO A 141 -4.88 8.83 -22.32
N PRO A 142 -4.86 10.15 -22.61
CA PRO A 142 -5.44 10.68 -23.84
C PRO A 142 -4.72 10.14 -25.09
N PRO A 143 -5.38 10.11 -26.27
CA PRO A 143 -6.73 10.59 -26.54
C PRO A 143 -7.83 9.71 -25.92
N PHE A 144 -8.94 10.34 -25.49
CA PHE A 144 -10.08 9.62 -24.90
C PHE A 144 -11.11 9.26 -25.97
N HIS A 145 -11.55 8.00 -25.96
CA HIS A 145 -12.58 7.48 -26.87
C HIS A 145 -13.97 7.39 -26.23
N SER A 146 -14.08 7.64 -24.91
CA SER A 146 -15.36 7.72 -24.21
C SER A 146 -15.24 8.56 -22.93
N GLU A 147 -16.38 8.97 -22.36
CA GLU A 147 -16.41 9.71 -21.09
C GLU A 147 -15.98 8.83 -19.91
N GLU A 148 -16.21 7.52 -19.98
CA GLU A 148 -15.74 6.56 -18.98
C GLU A 148 -14.21 6.51 -18.96
N GLN A 149 -13.54 6.52 -20.12
CA GLN A 149 -12.08 6.57 -20.19
C GLN A 149 -11.54 7.88 -19.60
N ARG A 150 -12.18 9.01 -19.93
CA ARG A 150 -11.83 10.32 -19.35
C ARG A 150 -11.98 10.31 -17.83
N ARG A 151 -13.07 9.76 -17.31
CA ARG A 151 -13.30 9.64 -15.86
C ARG A 151 -12.32 8.67 -15.20
N ALA A 152 -11.99 7.56 -15.84
CA ALA A 152 -11.00 6.61 -15.35
C ALA A 152 -9.58 7.21 -15.28
N ASN A 153 -9.23 8.08 -16.24
CA ASN A 153 -7.96 8.82 -16.24
C ASN A 153 -7.76 9.71 -14.99
N LEU A 154 -8.84 10.13 -14.32
CA LEU A 154 -8.76 10.87 -13.07
C LEU A 154 -8.08 10.07 -11.95
N LEU A 155 -8.09 8.74 -12.04
CA LEU A 155 -7.42 7.81 -11.12
C LEU A 155 -6.01 7.40 -11.58
N CYS A 156 -5.52 7.97 -12.69
CA CYS A 156 -4.21 7.63 -13.24
C CYS A 156 -3.08 8.03 -12.27
N PRO A 157 -2.28 7.06 -11.75
CA PRO A 157 -1.20 7.37 -10.81
C PRO A 157 -0.08 8.18 -11.49
N VAL A 158 0.17 7.93 -12.78
CA VAL A 158 1.14 8.67 -13.61
C VAL A 158 0.71 10.14 -13.73
N ARG A 159 -0.55 10.41 -14.08
CA ARG A 159 -1.09 11.77 -14.17
C ARG A 159 -1.05 12.49 -12.83
N ALA A 160 -1.49 11.82 -11.75
CA ALA A 160 -1.48 12.39 -10.41
C ALA A 160 -0.06 12.73 -9.93
N LEU A 161 0.91 11.87 -10.25
CA LEU A 161 2.32 12.12 -9.96
C LEU A 161 2.87 13.31 -10.74
N GLN A 162 2.60 13.39 -12.05
CA GLN A 162 3.02 14.52 -12.89
C GLN A 162 2.48 15.85 -12.35
N LEU A 163 1.17 15.92 -12.10
CA LEU A 163 0.53 17.13 -11.58
C LEU A 163 1.04 17.51 -10.18
N TYR A 164 1.32 16.54 -9.33
CA TYR A 164 1.90 16.80 -8.02
C TYR A 164 3.33 17.35 -8.10
N ILE A 165 4.18 16.79 -8.97
CA ILE A 165 5.55 17.29 -9.17
C ILE A 165 5.50 18.73 -9.69
N VAL A 166 4.64 19.03 -10.67
CA VAL A 166 4.44 20.41 -11.17
C VAL A 166 3.94 21.34 -10.06
N ALA A 167 2.91 20.94 -9.31
CA ALA A 167 2.33 21.76 -8.25
C ALA A 167 3.29 22.01 -7.07
N THR A 168 4.26 21.10 -6.83
CA THR A 168 5.26 21.26 -5.77
C THR A 168 6.54 21.97 -6.24
N ASN A 169 6.76 22.13 -7.54
CA ASN A 169 8.01 22.63 -8.10
C ASN A 169 8.41 24.00 -7.53
N THR A 170 7.45 24.91 -7.37
CA THR A 170 7.70 26.29 -6.91
C THR A 170 8.01 26.41 -5.42
N VAL A 171 7.69 25.38 -4.63
CA VAL A 171 7.81 25.43 -3.15
C VAL A 171 8.85 24.45 -2.62
N ARG A 172 9.32 23.53 -3.44
CA ARG A 172 10.16 22.39 -3.05
C ARG A 172 11.54 22.84 -2.58
N GLN A 173 11.99 22.26 -1.48
CA GLN A 173 13.33 22.44 -0.88
C GLN A 173 14.07 21.11 -0.71
N SER A 174 13.51 20.01 -1.19
CA SER A 174 14.03 18.65 -1.03
C SER A 174 13.70 17.79 -2.25
N ASN A 175 14.62 16.90 -2.63
CA ASN A 175 14.41 15.96 -3.73
C ASN A 175 13.50 14.79 -3.36
N GLN A 176 13.30 14.51 -2.06
CA GLN A 176 12.31 13.51 -1.63
C GLN A 176 10.94 13.79 -2.26
N LEU A 177 10.31 12.77 -2.85
CA LEU A 177 9.10 12.92 -3.65
C LEU A 177 8.03 13.74 -2.93
N PHE A 178 7.65 13.33 -1.73
CA PHE A 178 6.65 14.03 -0.95
C PHE A 178 7.25 15.12 -0.06
N VAL A 179 6.73 16.34 -0.18
CA VAL A 179 7.15 17.51 0.60
C VAL A 179 5.97 18.13 1.35
N CYS A 180 6.24 18.74 2.49
CA CYS A 180 5.22 19.43 3.29
C CYS A 180 4.55 20.56 2.48
N HIS A 181 3.22 20.59 2.46
CA HIS A 181 2.45 21.57 1.67
C HIS A 181 2.14 22.89 2.42
N GLY A 182 2.43 22.99 3.72
CA GLY A 182 2.08 24.18 4.51
C GLY A 182 2.90 24.32 5.79
N GLY A 183 2.66 25.44 6.49
CA GLY A 183 3.36 25.82 7.73
C GLY A 183 4.84 26.16 7.51
N VAL A 184 5.57 26.27 8.62
CA VAL A 184 7.03 26.59 8.64
C VAL A 184 7.90 25.58 7.89
N ASN A 185 7.39 24.37 7.64
CA ASN A 185 8.11 23.32 6.95
C ASN A 185 7.74 23.22 5.46
N ARG A 186 6.95 24.14 4.92
CA ARG A 186 6.54 24.11 3.50
C ARG A 186 7.75 23.91 2.59
N GLY A 187 7.68 22.92 1.71
CA GLY A 187 8.76 22.57 0.78
C GLY A 187 9.77 21.55 1.30
N ARG A 188 9.87 21.34 2.61
CA ARG A 188 10.79 20.36 3.21
C ARG A 188 10.29 18.93 3.05
N ALA A 189 11.21 17.98 3.14
CA ALA A 189 10.93 16.55 3.15
C ALA A 189 9.81 16.19 4.13
N LEU A 190 8.85 15.39 3.69
CA LEU A 190 7.75 14.92 4.52
C LEU A 190 8.24 13.85 5.49
N SER A 191 7.71 13.78 6.71
CA SER A 191 8.01 12.63 7.58
C SER A 191 7.23 11.39 7.15
N LYS A 192 7.79 10.21 7.40
CA LYS A 192 7.12 8.91 7.16
C LYS A 192 5.77 8.80 7.87
N GLN A 193 5.69 9.32 9.09
CA GLN A 193 4.44 9.35 9.87
C GLN A 193 3.41 10.25 9.21
N ARG A 194 3.80 11.43 8.73
CA ARG A 194 2.87 12.33 8.04
C ARG A 194 2.40 11.74 6.70
N LEU A 195 3.28 11.05 5.95
CA LEU A 195 2.87 10.32 4.76
C LEU A 195 1.84 9.23 5.08
N SER A 196 2.05 8.50 6.19
CA SER A 196 1.07 7.52 6.68
C SER A 196 -0.27 8.19 6.99
N HIS A 197 -0.27 9.37 7.60
CA HIS A 197 -1.51 10.12 7.85
C HIS A 197 -2.16 10.59 6.56
N TRP A 198 -1.42 11.09 5.56
CA TRP A 198 -1.99 11.50 4.27
C TRP A 198 -2.77 10.38 3.57
N VAL A 199 -2.30 9.14 3.65
CA VAL A 199 -3.03 7.99 3.10
C VAL A 199 -4.34 7.73 3.85
N VAL A 200 -4.36 7.94 5.17
CA VAL A 200 -5.56 7.82 6.00
C VAL A 200 -6.52 8.99 5.74
N ASP A 201 -5.98 10.21 5.66
CA ASP A 201 -6.71 11.45 5.37
C ASP A 201 -7.40 11.36 4.01
N ALA A 202 -6.74 10.78 2.99
CA ALA A 202 -7.37 10.55 1.69
C ALA A 202 -8.62 9.68 1.78
N ILE A 203 -8.60 8.61 2.59
CA ILE A 203 -9.77 7.75 2.83
C ILE A 203 -10.84 8.55 3.58
N ALA A 204 -10.49 9.24 4.67
CA ALA A 204 -11.45 10.01 5.46
C ALA A 204 -12.12 11.13 4.63
N MET A 205 -11.34 11.86 3.84
CA MET A 205 -11.83 12.89 2.92
C MET A 205 -12.73 12.31 1.83
N ALA A 206 -12.39 11.14 1.29
CA ALA A 206 -13.22 10.46 0.30
C ALA A 206 -14.59 10.04 0.86
N TYR A 207 -14.62 9.53 2.09
CA TYR A 207 -15.87 9.24 2.80
C TYR A 207 -16.71 10.50 3.02
N ALA A 208 -16.10 11.57 3.50
CA ALA A 208 -16.78 12.85 3.68
C ALA A 208 -17.34 13.40 2.35
N ALA A 209 -16.57 13.33 1.26
CA ALA A 209 -17.01 13.76 -0.07
C ALA A 209 -18.16 12.90 -0.62
N ALA A 210 -18.23 11.62 -0.24
CA ALA A 210 -19.33 10.72 -0.57
C ALA A 210 -20.55 10.87 0.37
N GLY A 211 -20.52 11.78 1.35
CA GLY A 211 -21.57 11.93 2.36
C GLY A 211 -21.67 10.75 3.33
N ALA A 212 -20.60 9.97 3.48
CA ALA A 212 -20.53 8.78 4.31
C ALA A 212 -19.62 8.98 5.54
N VAL A 213 -19.86 8.20 6.60
CA VAL A 213 -19.01 8.22 7.80
C VAL A 213 -17.85 7.26 7.62
N ALA A 214 -16.63 7.78 7.74
CA ALA A 214 -15.42 6.96 7.69
C ALA A 214 -15.40 5.96 8.86
N PRO A 215 -15.11 4.67 8.62
CA PRO A 215 -15.05 3.70 9.69
C PRO A 215 -13.90 4.01 10.67
N PRO A 216 -14.05 3.68 11.96
CA PRO A 216 -12.99 3.91 12.94
C PRO A 216 -11.79 2.99 12.67
N GLY A 217 -10.60 3.42 13.09
CA GLY A 217 -9.40 2.59 13.08
C GLY A 217 -8.77 2.37 11.70
N ILE A 218 -8.99 3.29 10.74
CA ILE A 218 -8.28 3.27 9.46
C ILE A 218 -6.77 3.38 9.71
N VAL A 219 -6.03 2.41 9.19
CA VAL A 219 -4.56 2.40 9.26
C VAL A 219 -3.97 2.40 7.86
N CYS A 220 -2.94 3.21 7.62
CA CYS A 220 -2.26 3.26 6.32
C CYS A 220 -1.83 1.88 5.83
N HIS A 221 -1.35 1.00 6.72
CA HIS A 221 -0.92 -0.34 6.32
C HIS A 221 -2.03 -1.20 5.67
N SER A 222 -3.30 -0.89 5.95
CA SER A 222 -4.44 -1.62 5.37
C SER A 222 -4.58 -1.41 3.85
N THR A 223 -4.13 -0.28 3.29
CA THR A 223 -4.20 -0.02 1.83
C THR A 223 -3.45 -1.07 1.03
N ARG A 224 -2.31 -1.54 1.54
CA ARG A 224 -1.55 -2.62 0.92
C ARG A 224 -2.31 -3.94 0.89
N SER A 225 -2.96 -4.32 1.99
CA SER A 225 -3.78 -5.55 2.04
C SER A 225 -4.98 -5.44 1.10
N VAL A 226 -5.64 -4.29 1.07
CA VAL A 226 -6.80 -4.03 0.21
C VAL A 226 -6.40 -4.08 -1.25
N ALA A 227 -5.36 -3.34 -1.65
CA ALA A 227 -4.84 -3.30 -3.01
C ALA A 227 -4.52 -4.70 -3.55
N THR A 228 -3.72 -5.46 -2.79
CA THR A 228 -3.28 -6.81 -3.21
C THR A 228 -4.44 -7.81 -3.25
N SER A 229 -5.41 -7.68 -2.36
CA SER A 229 -6.61 -8.53 -2.37
C SER A 229 -7.52 -8.24 -3.55
N TRP A 230 -7.73 -6.95 -3.89
CA TRP A 230 -8.49 -6.56 -5.09
C TRP A 230 -7.79 -6.99 -6.38
N ALA A 231 -6.46 -6.87 -6.46
CA ALA A 231 -5.69 -7.34 -7.61
C ALA A 231 -5.87 -8.86 -7.81
N ALA A 232 -5.71 -9.65 -6.74
CA ALA A 232 -5.91 -11.09 -6.79
C ALA A 232 -7.36 -11.47 -7.16
N MET A 233 -8.35 -10.77 -6.60
CA MET A 233 -9.78 -10.99 -6.93
C MET A 233 -10.07 -10.71 -8.42
N ARG A 234 -9.41 -9.71 -9.01
CA ARG A 234 -9.54 -9.35 -10.43
C ARG A 234 -8.68 -10.21 -11.36
N GLY A 235 -8.10 -11.30 -10.86
CA GLY A 235 -7.37 -12.28 -11.68
C GLY A 235 -5.91 -11.95 -11.97
N VAL A 236 -5.31 -10.95 -11.30
CA VAL A 236 -3.86 -10.72 -11.40
C VAL A 236 -3.12 -11.93 -10.84
N PRO A 237 -2.15 -12.52 -11.56
CA PRO A 237 -1.38 -13.67 -11.09
C PRO A 237 -0.77 -13.41 -9.71
N LEU A 238 -0.83 -14.39 -8.80
CA LEU A 238 -0.31 -14.24 -7.45
C LEU A 238 1.20 -13.95 -7.42
N ALA A 239 1.94 -14.41 -8.42
CA ALA A 239 3.36 -14.10 -8.59
C ALA A 239 3.57 -12.59 -8.76
N ASP A 240 2.76 -11.93 -9.60
CA ASP A 240 2.82 -10.50 -9.86
C ASP A 240 2.37 -9.69 -8.65
N VAL A 241 1.31 -10.12 -7.97
CA VAL A 241 0.87 -9.51 -6.70
C VAL A 241 1.99 -9.58 -5.65
N CYS A 242 2.67 -10.73 -5.54
CA CYS A 242 3.80 -10.89 -4.62
C CYS A 242 5.01 -10.04 -5.03
N ALA A 243 5.32 -9.96 -6.33
CA ALA A 243 6.40 -9.15 -6.86
C ALA A 243 6.17 -7.65 -6.57
N ALA A 244 4.97 -7.14 -6.89
CA ALA A 244 4.58 -5.76 -6.61
C ALA A 244 4.71 -5.44 -5.11
N ALA A 245 4.21 -6.32 -4.24
CA ALA A 245 4.33 -6.16 -2.80
C ALA A 245 5.75 -6.45 -2.26
N SER A 246 6.70 -6.98 -3.04
CA SER A 246 7.99 -7.47 -2.53
C SER A 246 7.85 -8.54 -1.44
N TRP A 247 7.00 -9.54 -1.69
CA TRP A 247 6.90 -10.76 -0.90
C TRP A 247 7.64 -11.90 -1.56
N ALA A 248 8.52 -12.56 -0.79
CA ALA A 248 9.27 -13.70 -1.27
C ALA A 248 8.40 -14.95 -1.52
N THR A 249 7.23 -15.05 -0.89
CA THR A 249 6.35 -16.23 -1.03
C THR A 249 4.86 -15.87 -1.06
N PRO A 250 4.05 -16.57 -1.86
CA PRO A 250 2.58 -16.47 -1.84
C PRO A 250 1.96 -16.77 -0.47
N CYS A 251 2.63 -17.59 0.35
CA CYS A 251 2.23 -17.85 1.73
C CYS A 251 2.19 -16.57 2.59
N THR A 252 3.01 -15.57 2.28
CA THR A 252 2.97 -14.28 2.97
C THR A 252 1.69 -13.52 2.63
N PHE A 253 1.27 -13.52 1.36
CA PHE A 253 -0.02 -12.96 0.93
C PHE A 253 -1.18 -13.68 1.60
N ALA A 254 -1.28 -15.01 1.44
CA ALA A 254 -2.40 -15.81 1.92
C ALA A 254 -2.61 -15.70 3.43
N ARG A 255 -1.52 -15.60 4.21
CA ARG A 255 -1.58 -15.62 5.67
C ARG A 255 -1.80 -14.25 6.30
N PHE A 256 -1.30 -13.17 5.70
CA PHE A 256 -1.25 -11.86 6.35
C PHE A 256 -1.99 -10.75 5.61
N TYR A 257 -2.30 -10.94 4.32
CA TYR A 257 -2.80 -9.86 3.47
C TYR A 257 -4.02 -10.24 2.64
N ARG A 258 -4.34 -11.52 2.45
CA ARG A 258 -5.55 -11.97 1.75
C ARG A 258 -6.78 -11.60 2.56
N LEU A 259 -7.49 -10.58 2.10
CA LEU A 259 -8.77 -10.14 2.61
C LEU A 259 -9.90 -10.70 1.73
N ASN A 260 -11.06 -10.92 2.33
CA ASN A 260 -12.26 -11.13 1.54
C ASN A 260 -12.80 -9.76 1.10
N VAL A 261 -12.47 -9.36 -0.12
CA VAL A 261 -12.85 -8.07 -0.71
C VAL A 261 -14.10 -8.15 -1.58
N GLY A 262 -14.60 -9.36 -1.84
CA GLY A 262 -15.77 -9.59 -2.67
C GLY A 262 -17.02 -9.76 -1.81
N HIS A 263 -18.10 -9.10 -2.20
CA HIS A 263 -19.44 -9.48 -1.77
C HIS A 263 -20.01 -10.39 -2.86
N GLY A 264 -20.48 -11.60 -2.53
CA GLY A 264 -21.44 -12.26 -3.43
C GLY A 264 -21.23 -13.72 -3.80
N SER A 265 -20.20 -14.43 -3.33
CA SER A 265 -20.24 -15.90 -3.33
C SER A 265 -20.03 -16.42 -1.93
N THR A 266 -21.12 -16.87 -1.31
CA THR A 266 -20.99 -17.71 -0.13
C THR A 266 -20.49 -19.07 -0.59
N LEU A 267 -19.71 -19.76 0.25
CA LEU A 267 -19.37 -21.16 -0.01
C LEU A 267 -20.66 -21.97 -0.26
N ALA A 268 -21.72 -21.65 0.49
CA ALA A 268 -23.04 -22.23 0.31
C ALA A 268 -23.56 -22.07 -1.12
N SER A 269 -23.54 -20.87 -1.71
CA SER A 269 -24.01 -20.65 -3.09
C SER A 269 -23.14 -21.32 -4.16
N ALA A 270 -21.89 -21.64 -3.85
CA ALA A 270 -20.97 -22.33 -4.79
C ALA A 270 -21.02 -23.86 -4.66
N VAL A 271 -21.43 -24.38 -3.49
CA VAL A 271 -21.40 -25.82 -3.16
C VAL A 271 -22.80 -26.44 -3.16
N LEU A 272 -23.83 -25.66 -2.82
CA LEU A 272 -25.21 -26.11 -2.85
C LEU A 272 -25.79 -25.79 -4.24
N PRO A 273 -25.94 -26.79 -5.13
CA PRO A 273 -26.62 -26.56 -6.40
C PRO A 273 -28.03 -26.07 -6.09
N LEU A 274 -28.47 -25.01 -6.78
CA LEU A 274 -29.89 -24.74 -6.91
C LEU A 274 -30.49 -26.00 -7.54
N ALA A 275 -31.36 -26.70 -6.80
CA ALA A 275 -32.16 -27.75 -7.38
C ALA A 275 -32.87 -27.12 -8.59
N ALA A 276 -32.56 -27.60 -9.78
CA ALA A 276 -33.27 -27.20 -10.98
C ALA A 276 -34.74 -27.56 -10.73
N THR A 277 -35.57 -26.53 -10.51
CA THR A 277 -37.02 -26.69 -10.52
C THR A 277 -37.40 -27.06 -11.94
N SER A 278 -37.68 -28.33 -12.14
CA SER A 278 -38.33 -28.91 -13.32
C SER A 278 -39.73 -28.34 -13.52
#